data_AF-A0A969P335-F1
#
_entry.id   AF-A0A969P335-F1
#
_cell.length_a   1.000
_cell.length_b   1.000
_cell.length_c   1.000
_cell.angle_alpha   90.00
_cell.angle_beta   90.00
_cell.angle_gamma   90.00
#
_symmetry.space_group_name_H-M   'P 1'
#
loop_
_entity.id
_entity.type
_entity.pdbx_description
1 polymer ?
#
loop_
_entity_poly.entity_id
_entity_poly.type
_entity_poly.pdbx_seq_one_letter_code
_entity_poly.pdbx_strand_id
1 'polypeptide(L)'
;TPQPTFTPQPTFTPPPAPTEPEERPTPTNTPPDGPIEEEPTLTPTPAPPPTQAPIEPPVDVLRGEIIWSASQSPIILNNDVQIPSGSALYVEPGVEVRLGRNVSITVDGGSLVAQGNPDTPVRFVAQTYDRWEAIYGRPGSYIVLEQTELSGAGSGGTAINSVEGELILIGSRLVDNGGAILVSDSKLEIRQSEISGNDVPYGAAINADYTFGNSVNVRGNIIAGNRLNEGASSVRIGHTSNFSTLVLDIQGNTIRGGLSGNLLIDTNGPIEGTIACNTIIDEYLGFSLRTQTPQLPEFALQVANNWISWHSPPIKPVYIQPQEGIGRGAASEFVLDMRNNWWGDESGPYHPELNPEGKGNAVGENIVFDPWLTEPPGCIPYVDVAP
;
A
#
# COMPACT_ATOMS: atom_id res chain seq x y z
N THR A 1 -16.17 -72.26 4.92
CA THR A 1 -15.48 -72.33 3.60
C THR A 1 -15.69 -71.00 2.88
N PRO A 2 -14.68 -70.50 2.16
CA PRO A 2 -14.03 -69.23 2.52
C PRO A 2 -14.45 -68.02 1.66
N GLN A 3 -14.11 -66.85 2.21
CA GLN A 3 -14.26 -65.49 1.69
C GLN A 3 -13.47 -65.31 0.36
N PRO A 4 -14.02 -64.60 -0.64
CA PRO A 4 -13.26 -64.29 -1.86
C PRO A 4 -12.30 -63.13 -1.61
N THR A 5 -11.02 -63.48 -1.63
CA THR A 5 -9.84 -62.61 -1.58
C THR A 5 -9.52 -62.16 -3.00
N PHE A 6 -9.75 -60.89 -3.36
CA PHE A 6 -9.06 -60.25 -4.48
C PHE A 6 -8.88 -58.76 -4.18
N THR A 7 -7.76 -58.47 -3.53
CA THR A 7 -7.15 -57.15 -3.46
C THR A 7 -6.44 -56.86 -4.79
N PRO A 8 -6.72 -55.74 -5.47
CA PRO A 8 -5.88 -55.27 -6.57
C PRO A 8 -4.52 -54.81 -6.03
N GLN A 9 -3.45 -55.25 -6.71
CA GLN A 9 -2.07 -54.91 -6.41
C GLN A 9 -1.80 -53.41 -6.70
N PRO A 10 -1.26 -52.63 -5.75
CA PRO A 10 -0.79 -51.28 -6.04
C PRO A 10 0.48 -51.35 -6.90
N THR A 11 0.46 -50.74 -8.09
CA THR A 11 1.67 -50.49 -8.88
C THR A 11 2.36 -49.24 -8.34
N PHE A 12 3.13 -49.42 -7.27
CA PHE A 12 4.07 -48.40 -6.79
C PHE A 12 5.46 -49.02 -6.67
N THR A 13 6.34 -48.67 -7.60
CA THR A 13 7.79 -48.83 -7.42
C THR A 13 8.30 -47.62 -6.62
N PRO A 14 8.97 -47.81 -5.47
CA PRO A 14 9.60 -46.70 -4.76
C PRO A 14 10.79 -46.17 -5.57
N PRO A 15 11.09 -44.85 -5.51
CA PRO A 15 12.35 -44.34 -6.04
C PRO A 15 13.53 -44.90 -5.21
N PRO A 16 14.70 -45.16 -5.84
CA PRO A 16 15.87 -45.64 -5.12
C PRO A 16 16.38 -44.62 -4.09
N ALA A 17 16.93 -45.13 -2.99
CA ALA A 17 17.55 -44.35 -1.93
C ALA A 17 18.74 -43.51 -2.45
N PRO A 18 19.03 -42.34 -1.85
CA PRO A 18 20.20 -41.56 -2.20
C PRO A 18 21.48 -42.34 -1.89
N THR A 19 22.37 -42.44 -2.87
CA THR A 19 23.72 -42.98 -2.72
C THR A 19 24.58 -42.04 -1.89
N GLU A 20 25.31 -42.62 -0.94
CA GLU A 20 26.35 -42.02 -0.10
C GLU A 20 27.43 -41.35 -0.97
N PRO A 21 27.97 -40.17 -0.61
CA PRO A 21 29.05 -39.55 -1.37
C PRO A 21 30.36 -40.34 -1.19
N GLU A 22 30.96 -40.79 -2.29
CA GLU A 22 32.32 -41.34 -2.30
C GLU A 22 33.33 -40.29 -1.83
N GLU A 23 34.14 -40.63 -0.83
CA GLU A 23 35.30 -39.85 -0.39
C GLU A 23 36.32 -39.72 -1.54
N ARG A 24 36.52 -38.50 -2.02
CA ARG A 24 37.58 -38.19 -2.99
C ARG A 24 38.93 -38.10 -2.27
N PRO A 25 39.99 -38.80 -2.73
CA PRO A 25 41.29 -38.78 -2.06
C PRO A 25 41.97 -37.41 -2.13
N THR A 26 42.57 -37.03 -1.01
CA THR A 26 43.36 -35.80 -0.81
C THR A 26 44.61 -35.80 -1.70
N PRO A 27 44.90 -34.74 -2.47
CA PRO A 27 46.14 -34.67 -3.24
C PRO A 27 47.35 -34.38 -2.33
N THR A 28 48.30 -35.31 -2.30
CA THR A 28 49.64 -35.14 -1.71
C THR A 28 50.48 -34.26 -2.65
N ASN A 29 50.73 -33.02 -2.28
CA ASN A 29 51.70 -32.17 -2.98
C ASN A 29 53.11 -32.50 -2.49
N THR A 30 53.85 -33.30 -3.27
CA THR A 30 55.32 -33.36 -3.20
C THR A 30 55.86 -32.63 -4.43
N PRO A 31 56.71 -31.59 -4.29
CA PRO A 31 57.26 -30.89 -5.44
C PRO A 31 58.37 -31.71 -6.13
N PRO A 32 58.44 -31.75 -7.47
CA PRO A 32 59.63 -32.21 -8.17
C PRO A 32 60.67 -31.09 -8.31
N ASP A 33 61.94 -31.40 -8.04
CA ASP A 33 63.11 -30.54 -8.25
C ASP A 33 63.28 -30.20 -9.74
N GLY A 34 63.27 -28.90 -10.07
CA GLY A 34 63.59 -28.34 -11.38
C GLY A 34 63.98 -26.85 -11.26
N PRO A 35 64.89 -26.34 -12.10
CA PRO A 35 65.69 -25.15 -11.80
C PRO A 35 64.88 -23.85 -11.88
N ILE A 36 65.13 -22.95 -10.91
CA ILE A 36 64.48 -21.65 -10.72
C ILE A 36 64.96 -20.66 -11.78
N GLU A 37 64.06 -20.20 -12.64
CA GLU A 37 64.23 -19.00 -13.47
C GLU A 37 63.77 -17.77 -12.66
N GLU A 38 64.63 -16.78 -12.46
CA GLU A 38 64.31 -15.57 -11.68
C GLU A 38 63.36 -14.64 -12.46
N GLU A 39 62.13 -14.46 -11.95
CA GLU A 39 61.21 -13.42 -12.39
C GLU A 39 61.68 -12.02 -11.94
N PRO A 40 61.51 -10.96 -12.76
CA PRO A 40 61.96 -9.62 -12.42
C PRO A 40 61.09 -9.00 -11.31
N THR A 41 61.76 -8.34 -10.35
CA THR A 41 61.14 -7.71 -9.18
C THR A 41 60.33 -6.47 -9.59
N LEU A 42 59.01 -6.51 -9.41
CA LEU A 42 58.13 -5.35 -9.55
C LEU A 42 58.30 -4.41 -8.34
N THR A 43 58.56 -3.13 -8.61
CA THR A 43 58.59 -2.06 -7.61
C THR A 43 57.16 -1.73 -7.15
N PRO A 44 56.92 -1.47 -5.84
CA PRO A 44 55.58 -1.22 -5.35
C PRO A 44 55.05 0.15 -5.80
N THR A 45 53.93 0.14 -6.52
CA THR A 45 53.14 1.33 -6.85
C THR A 45 52.62 2.00 -5.56
N PRO A 46 52.68 3.34 -5.43
CA PRO A 46 52.15 4.02 -4.25
C PRO A 46 50.63 3.82 -4.16
N ALA A 47 50.15 3.53 -2.95
CA ALA A 47 48.72 3.38 -2.67
C ALA A 47 47.95 4.66 -3.05
N PRO A 48 46.74 4.54 -3.64
CA PRO A 48 45.89 5.69 -3.91
C PRO A 48 45.59 6.43 -2.60
N PRO A 49 45.44 7.77 -2.62
CA PRO A 49 45.06 8.53 -1.45
C PRO A 49 43.73 7.99 -0.88
N PRO A 50 43.53 7.99 0.45
CA PRO A 50 42.26 7.58 1.01
C PRO A 50 41.16 8.48 0.42
N THR A 51 40.20 7.85 -0.27
CA THR A 51 38.97 8.51 -0.69
C THR A 51 38.27 8.94 0.59
N GLN A 52 38.07 10.25 0.80
CA GLN A 52 37.25 10.71 1.91
C GLN A 52 35.88 10.05 1.78
N ALA A 53 35.42 9.38 2.83
CA ALA A 53 34.04 8.92 2.91
C ALA A 53 33.12 10.13 2.61
N PRO A 54 32.02 9.94 1.87
CA PRO A 54 31.02 10.99 1.69
C PRO A 54 30.69 11.58 3.07
N ILE A 55 30.78 12.91 3.20
CA ILE A 55 30.34 13.59 4.41
C ILE A 55 28.82 13.39 4.43
N GLU A 56 28.34 12.50 5.31
CA GLU A 56 26.91 12.31 5.52
C GLU A 56 26.31 13.68 5.90
N PRO A 57 25.17 14.08 5.29
CA PRO A 57 24.53 15.33 5.66
C PRO A 57 24.26 15.35 7.17
N PRO A 58 24.39 16.52 7.83
CA PRO A 58 24.13 16.62 9.26
C PRO A 58 22.71 16.16 9.59
N VAL A 59 22.59 15.30 10.61
CA VAL A 59 21.31 14.81 11.15
C VAL A 59 21.12 15.34 12.57
N ASP A 60 19.99 15.96 12.84
CA ASP A 60 19.57 16.42 14.15
C ASP A 60 18.85 15.29 14.90
N VAL A 61 19.52 14.69 15.89
CA VAL A 61 18.98 13.56 16.66
C VAL A 61 18.24 14.06 17.91
N LEU A 62 16.93 13.86 17.95
CA LEU A 62 16.05 14.27 19.06
C LEU A 62 15.99 13.17 20.12
N ARG A 63 16.72 13.34 21.23
CA ARG A 63 16.78 12.34 22.31
C ARG A 63 15.89 12.72 23.50
N GLY A 64 15.20 11.72 24.05
CA GLY A 64 14.25 11.90 25.15
C GLY A 64 12.93 12.48 24.67
N GLU A 65 12.22 13.16 25.55
CA GLU A 65 10.97 13.85 25.22
C GLU A 65 11.25 15.29 24.78
N ILE A 66 10.90 15.60 23.53
CA ILE A 66 11.03 16.93 22.95
C ILE A 66 9.63 17.45 22.63
N ILE A 67 9.38 18.72 22.97
CA ILE A 67 8.13 19.41 22.65
C ILE A 67 8.44 20.56 21.71
N TRP A 68 7.75 20.57 20.59
CA TRP A 68 7.67 21.68 19.66
C TRP A 68 6.38 22.43 19.96
N SER A 69 6.53 23.63 20.54
CA SER A 69 5.42 24.47 20.96
C SER A 69 5.07 25.54 19.92
N ALA A 70 3.82 26.01 19.93
CA ALA A 70 3.37 27.08 19.05
C ALA A 70 4.20 28.38 19.22
N SER A 71 4.76 28.61 20.42
CA SER A 71 5.63 29.76 20.70
C SER A 71 6.97 29.73 19.95
N GLN A 72 7.38 28.55 19.46
CA GLN A 72 8.60 28.34 18.69
C GLN A 72 8.31 28.32 17.18
N SER A 73 7.05 28.48 16.77
CA SER A 73 6.64 28.43 15.37
C SER A 73 7.08 29.70 14.60
N PRO A 74 7.56 29.58 13.35
CA PRO A 74 7.79 28.33 12.63
C PRO A 74 9.09 27.64 13.07
N ILE A 75 9.04 26.32 13.13
CA ILE A 75 10.22 25.47 13.33
C ILE A 75 10.83 25.18 11.97
N ILE A 76 12.10 25.52 11.77
CA ILE A 76 12.77 25.40 10.48
C ILE A 76 13.79 24.26 10.54
N LEU A 77 13.62 23.28 9.67
CA LEU A 77 14.49 22.11 9.54
C LEU A 77 15.29 22.22 8.24
N ASN A 78 16.61 22.41 8.36
CA ASN A 78 17.54 22.41 7.22
C ASN A 78 18.34 21.10 7.12
N ASN A 79 18.27 20.29 8.18
CA ASN A 79 18.96 19.02 8.36
C ASN A 79 17.89 17.94 8.55
N ASP A 80 18.23 16.70 8.21
CA ASP A 80 17.38 15.56 8.54
C ASP A 80 17.19 15.47 10.05
N VAL A 81 16.01 15.04 10.47
CA VAL A 81 15.69 14.82 11.88
C VAL A 81 15.56 13.33 12.13
N GLN A 82 16.19 12.83 13.20
CA GLN A 82 16.01 11.46 13.67
C GLN A 82 15.43 11.43 15.09
N ILE A 83 14.37 10.63 15.28
CA ILE A 83 13.77 10.33 16.58
C ILE A 83 14.06 8.85 16.89
N PRO A 84 15.12 8.54 17.65
CA PRO A 84 15.53 7.17 17.95
C PRO A 84 14.62 6.51 19.00
N SER A 85 14.79 5.19 19.16
CA SER A 85 14.02 4.42 20.14
C SER A 85 14.16 4.95 21.57
N GLY A 86 13.05 4.92 22.31
CA GLY A 86 12.92 5.52 23.64
C GLY A 86 12.83 7.04 23.65
N SER A 87 12.74 7.70 22.49
CA SER A 87 12.54 9.16 22.36
C SER A 87 11.19 9.48 21.73
N ALA A 88 10.67 10.66 22.02
CA ALA A 88 9.40 11.13 21.51
C ALA A 88 9.46 12.61 21.14
N LEU A 89 8.94 12.95 19.96
CA LEU A 89 8.66 14.32 19.56
C LEU A 89 7.15 14.57 19.63
N TYR A 90 6.76 15.52 20.47
CA TYR A 90 5.40 16.04 20.55
C TYR A 90 5.33 17.39 19.83
N VAL A 91 4.39 17.51 18.89
CA VAL A 91 4.15 18.75 18.15
C VAL A 91 2.78 19.28 18.53
N GLU A 92 2.77 20.42 19.23
CA GLU A 92 1.56 21.05 19.76
C GLU A 92 0.68 21.66 18.65
N PRO A 93 -0.64 21.85 18.91
CA PRO A 93 -1.52 22.50 17.95
C PRO A 93 -1.01 23.87 17.47
N GLY A 94 -1.18 24.16 16.18
CA GLY A 94 -0.80 25.44 15.57
C GLY A 94 0.69 25.60 15.24
N VAL A 95 1.51 24.57 15.48
CA VAL A 95 2.91 24.57 15.05
C VAL A 95 3.01 24.41 13.53
N GLU A 96 3.82 25.26 12.90
CA GLU A 96 4.25 25.10 11.52
C GLU A 96 5.71 24.65 11.49
N VAL A 97 5.97 23.52 10.84
CA VAL A 97 7.28 22.95 10.59
C VAL A 97 7.61 23.17 9.11
N ARG A 98 8.67 23.94 8.83
CA ARG A 98 9.16 24.24 7.48
C ARG A 98 10.37 23.38 7.18
N LEU A 99 10.25 22.50 6.20
CA LEU A 99 11.29 21.56 5.82
C LEU A 99 12.01 22.03 4.56
N GLY A 100 13.35 22.06 4.64
CA GLY A 100 14.21 22.35 3.51
C GLY A 100 14.13 21.28 2.41
N ARG A 101 14.71 21.60 1.25
CA ARG A 101 14.81 20.66 0.12
C ARG A 101 15.45 19.35 0.58
N ASN A 102 14.79 18.24 0.25
CA ASN A 102 15.22 16.88 0.60
C ASN A 102 15.44 16.62 2.10
N VAL A 103 14.88 17.45 2.99
CA VAL A 103 14.91 17.15 4.42
C VAL A 103 13.88 16.09 4.74
N SER A 104 14.26 15.13 5.58
CA SER A 104 13.41 14.05 6.06
C SER A 104 13.22 14.10 7.59
N ILE A 105 12.14 13.49 8.05
CA ILE A 105 11.95 13.14 9.47
C ILE A 105 11.92 11.63 9.58
N THR A 106 12.93 11.04 10.23
CA THR A 106 13.03 9.60 10.45
C THR A 106 12.67 9.26 11.90
N VAL A 107 11.63 8.46 12.08
CA VAL A 107 11.22 7.87 13.35
C VAL A 107 11.79 6.46 13.43
N ASP A 108 12.84 6.28 14.22
CA ASP A 108 13.64 5.05 14.29
C ASP A 108 13.40 4.29 15.60
N GLY A 109 12.25 3.62 15.68
CA GLY A 109 11.77 2.97 16.89
C GLY A 109 11.27 3.91 18.00
N GLY A 110 11.20 5.21 17.72
CA GLY A 110 10.68 6.26 18.60
C GLY A 110 9.25 6.68 18.24
N SER A 111 8.84 7.86 18.73
CA SER A 111 7.48 8.38 18.53
C SER A 111 7.46 9.79 17.93
N LEU A 112 6.64 10.00 16.89
CA LEU A 112 6.25 11.32 16.39
C LEU A 112 4.75 11.49 16.62
N VAL A 113 4.39 12.47 17.45
CA VAL A 113 2.99 12.73 17.83
C VAL A 113 2.67 14.20 17.52
N ALA A 114 2.03 14.44 16.38
CA ALA A 114 1.51 15.75 16.00
C ALA A 114 0.02 15.82 16.30
N GLN A 115 -0.36 16.68 17.23
CA GLN A 115 -1.73 16.79 17.73
C GLN A 115 -2.29 18.18 17.42
N GLY A 116 -2.75 18.37 16.19
CA GLY A 116 -3.51 19.55 15.82
C GLY A 116 -4.93 19.52 16.37
N ASN A 117 -5.70 20.55 16.05
CA ASN A 117 -7.15 20.53 16.13
C ASN A 117 -7.74 21.22 14.88
N PRO A 118 -9.06 21.12 14.62
CA PRO A 118 -9.65 21.70 13.41
C PRO A 118 -9.43 23.22 13.26
N ASP A 119 -9.29 23.96 14.37
CA ASP A 119 -9.10 25.42 14.36
C ASP A 119 -7.63 25.82 14.21
N THR A 120 -6.72 25.02 14.77
CA THR A 120 -5.27 25.23 14.76
C THR A 120 -4.56 23.92 14.40
N PRO A 121 -4.54 23.54 13.11
CA PRO A 121 -3.86 22.32 12.67
C PRO A 121 -2.34 22.43 12.85
N VAL A 122 -1.68 21.29 12.99
CA VAL A 122 -0.21 21.22 12.81
C VAL A 122 0.09 21.22 11.31
N ARG A 123 1.14 21.91 10.86
CA ARG A 123 1.47 22.03 9.43
C ARG A 123 2.90 21.59 9.18
N PHE A 124 3.11 20.56 8.36
CA PHE A 124 4.42 20.19 7.79
C PHE A 124 4.45 20.65 6.34
N VAL A 125 5.25 21.67 6.04
CA VAL A 125 5.25 22.35 4.74
C VAL A 125 6.66 22.49 4.18
N ALA A 126 6.77 22.50 2.85
CA ALA A 126 8.02 22.87 2.21
C ALA A 126 8.43 24.31 2.55
N GLN A 127 9.70 24.53 2.87
CA GLN A 127 10.25 25.85 3.14
C GLN A 127 10.35 26.70 1.87
N THR A 128 10.48 26.06 0.72
CA THR A 128 10.60 26.69 -0.61
C THR A 128 9.73 25.94 -1.63
N TYR A 129 9.85 26.27 -2.92
CA TYR A 129 9.20 25.50 -3.98
C TYR A 129 9.75 24.07 -4.13
N ASP A 130 10.99 23.83 -3.69
CA ASP A 130 11.56 22.49 -3.72
C ASP A 130 10.90 21.61 -2.65
N ARG A 131 10.56 20.39 -3.05
CA ARG A 131 9.95 19.41 -2.16
C ARG A 131 10.93 18.99 -1.06
N TRP A 132 10.41 18.80 0.14
CA TRP A 132 11.11 18.03 1.17
C TRP A 132 10.91 16.52 0.90
N GLU A 133 11.68 15.68 1.59
CA GLU A 133 11.73 14.27 1.25
C GLU A 133 10.50 13.52 1.77
N ALA A 134 10.49 13.07 3.02
CA ALA A 134 9.38 12.30 3.58
C ALA A 134 9.42 12.25 5.11
N ILE A 135 8.34 11.73 5.69
CA ILE A 135 8.33 11.16 7.05
C ILE A 135 8.57 9.65 6.92
N TYR A 136 9.65 9.13 7.48
CA TYR A 136 10.02 7.72 7.46
C TYR A 136 9.81 7.08 8.84
N GLY A 137 8.91 6.12 8.94
CA GLY A 137 8.79 5.21 10.07
C GLY A 137 9.58 3.92 9.82
N ARG A 138 10.60 3.68 10.65
CA ARG A 138 11.36 2.41 10.68
C ARG A 138 10.74 1.43 11.70
N PRO A 139 11.20 0.17 11.77
CA PRO A 139 10.62 -0.81 12.69
C PRO A 139 10.47 -0.30 14.13
N GLY A 140 9.29 -0.50 14.71
CA GLY A 140 8.92 -0.03 16.04
C GLY A 140 8.56 1.45 16.13
N SER A 141 8.46 2.17 15.01
CA SER A 141 8.03 3.58 15.01
C SER A 141 6.55 3.73 15.35
N TYR A 142 6.24 4.81 16.05
CA TYR A 142 4.87 5.23 16.35
C TYR A 142 4.62 6.63 15.79
N ILE A 143 3.83 6.75 14.72
CA ILE A 143 3.57 8.02 14.03
C ILE A 143 2.07 8.34 14.10
N VAL A 144 1.74 9.45 14.74
CA VAL A 144 0.39 9.98 14.85
C VAL A 144 0.37 11.39 14.28
N LEU A 145 -0.43 11.59 13.23
CA LEU A 145 -0.73 12.90 12.66
C LEU A 145 -2.24 13.14 12.78
N GLU A 146 -2.63 13.83 13.85
CA GLU A 146 -4.01 14.23 14.10
C GLU A 146 -4.19 15.71 13.70
N GLN A 147 -5.21 16.00 12.90
CA GLN A 147 -5.55 17.35 12.41
C GLN A 147 -4.31 18.07 11.88
N THR A 148 -3.57 17.35 11.03
CA THR A 148 -2.29 17.78 10.48
C THR A 148 -2.40 18.01 8.99
N GLU A 149 -1.84 19.11 8.49
CA GLU A 149 -1.63 19.34 7.07
C GLU A 149 -0.19 18.99 6.68
N LEU A 150 -0.04 18.19 5.64
CA LEU A 150 1.25 17.79 5.08
C LEU A 150 1.26 18.16 3.59
N SER A 151 2.14 19.09 3.21
CA SER A 151 2.26 19.58 1.84
C SER A 151 3.71 19.79 1.40
N GLY A 152 3.95 19.64 0.10
CA GLY A 152 5.29 19.79 -0.49
C GLY A 152 6.27 18.66 -0.14
N ALA A 153 5.82 17.54 0.41
CA ALA A 153 6.63 16.34 0.61
C ALA A 153 6.87 15.60 -0.71
N GLY A 154 7.65 14.52 -0.68
CA GLY A 154 7.75 13.55 -1.76
C GLY A 154 8.77 13.88 -2.84
N SER A 155 9.91 14.49 -2.51
CA SER A 155 10.97 14.69 -3.52
C SER A 155 11.46 13.39 -4.16
N GLY A 156 11.41 12.26 -3.41
CA GLY A 156 11.76 10.92 -3.87
C GLY A 156 10.59 10.04 -4.33
N GLY A 157 9.36 10.56 -4.41
CA GLY A 157 8.17 9.74 -4.75
C GLY A 157 7.41 9.15 -3.55
N THR A 158 7.81 9.48 -2.32
CA THR A 158 7.17 9.02 -1.07
C THR A 158 6.95 10.19 -0.14
N ALA A 159 5.72 10.41 0.33
CA ALA A 159 5.41 11.47 1.30
C ALA A 159 5.49 10.96 2.75
N ILE A 160 4.96 9.76 2.99
CA ILE A 160 5.02 9.07 4.28
C ILE A 160 5.35 7.61 4.02
N ASN A 161 6.27 7.06 4.79
CA ASN A 161 6.55 5.64 4.83
C ASN A 161 6.43 5.11 6.26
N SER A 162 5.93 3.89 6.44
CA SER A 162 5.96 3.19 7.72
C SER A 162 6.25 1.71 7.49
N VAL A 163 7.29 1.20 8.15
CA VAL A 163 7.73 -0.20 8.10
C VAL A 163 7.72 -0.78 9.50
N GLU A 164 7.00 -1.89 9.71
CA GLU A 164 6.90 -2.61 11.00
C GLU A 164 6.62 -1.69 12.21
N GLY A 165 5.77 -0.66 12.03
CA GLY A 165 5.40 0.30 13.05
C GLY A 165 3.89 0.52 13.14
N GLU A 166 3.50 1.74 13.54
CA GLU A 166 2.12 2.21 13.54
C GLU A 166 2.04 3.57 12.86
N LEU A 167 1.12 3.70 11.89
CA LEU A 167 0.80 4.95 11.21
C LEU A 167 -0.67 5.29 11.41
N ILE A 168 -0.93 6.41 12.08
CA ILE A 168 -2.27 6.89 12.43
C ILE A 168 -2.45 8.29 11.88
N LEU A 169 -3.41 8.46 10.97
CA LEU A 169 -3.82 9.73 10.37
C LEU A 169 -5.28 10.00 10.72
N ILE A 170 -5.58 11.07 11.45
CA ILE A 170 -6.94 11.39 11.88
C ILE A 170 -7.26 12.84 11.55
N GLY A 171 -8.28 13.09 10.72
CA GLY A 171 -8.64 14.47 10.35
C GLY A 171 -7.53 15.21 9.60
N SER A 172 -6.59 14.49 8.99
CA SER A 172 -5.38 15.06 8.41
C SER A 172 -5.52 15.26 6.90
N ARG A 173 -4.73 16.19 6.35
CA ARG A 173 -4.77 16.58 4.94
C ARG A 173 -3.40 16.41 4.33
N LEU A 174 -3.28 15.48 3.40
CA LEU A 174 -2.07 15.23 2.63
C LEU A 174 -2.33 15.70 1.21
N VAL A 175 -1.90 16.93 0.93
CA VAL A 175 -2.21 17.65 -0.30
C VAL A 175 -0.96 18.23 -0.96
N ASP A 176 -0.97 18.32 -2.28
CA ASP A 176 0.13 18.88 -3.08
C ASP A 176 1.50 18.23 -2.81
N ASN A 177 1.53 16.93 -2.48
CA ASN A 177 2.75 16.14 -2.29
C ASN A 177 3.19 15.46 -3.59
N GLY A 178 4.46 15.06 -3.63
CA GLY A 178 5.12 14.42 -4.77
C GLY A 178 5.27 12.91 -4.59
N GLY A 179 4.50 12.31 -3.69
CA GLY A 179 4.68 10.91 -3.35
C GLY A 179 3.49 10.26 -2.64
N ALA A 180 3.58 8.94 -2.54
CA ALA A 180 2.58 8.08 -1.93
C ALA A 180 2.70 8.00 -0.40
N ILE A 181 1.67 7.43 0.22
CA ILE A 181 1.77 6.78 1.54
C ILE A 181 2.15 5.32 1.31
N LEU A 182 3.31 4.90 1.82
CA LEU A 182 3.82 3.54 1.70
C LEU A 182 3.85 2.85 3.06
N VAL A 183 3.08 1.77 3.19
CA VAL A 183 3.00 1.00 4.43
C VAL A 183 3.49 -0.41 4.17
N SER A 184 4.40 -0.90 5.02
CA SER A 184 4.86 -2.28 5.00
C SER A 184 4.75 -2.85 6.40
N ASP A 185 3.90 -3.84 6.59
CA ASP A 185 3.76 -4.57 7.86
C ASP A 185 3.49 -3.69 9.10
N SER A 186 3.00 -2.47 8.88
CA SER A 186 2.63 -1.54 9.94
C SER A 186 1.12 -1.52 10.13
N LYS A 187 0.68 -1.32 11.37
CA LYS A 187 -0.72 -1.03 11.63
C LYS A 187 -1.08 0.30 10.95
N LEU A 188 -2.14 0.29 10.14
CA LEU A 188 -2.60 1.47 9.41
C LEU A 188 -3.98 1.90 9.91
N GLU A 189 -4.07 3.14 10.39
CA GLU A 189 -5.34 3.82 10.67
C GLU A 189 -5.37 5.15 9.92
N ILE A 190 -6.31 5.31 9.00
CA ILE A 190 -6.58 6.58 8.31
C ILE A 190 -8.06 6.88 8.49
N ARG A 191 -8.38 7.97 9.17
CA ARG A 191 -9.75 8.35 9.50
C ARG A 191 -10.04 9.79 9.18
N GLN A 192 -11.19 10.04 8.57
CA GLN A 192 -11.71 11.39 8.32
C GLN A 192 -10.67 12.32 7.66
N SER A 193 -9.77 11.75 6.87
CA SER A 193 -8.60 12.42 6.30
C SER A 193 -8.77 12.62 4.80
N GLU A 194 -8.04 13.58 4.26
CA GLU A 194 -8.00 13.91 2.84
C GLU A 194 -6.62 13.58 2.26
N ILE A 195 -6.59 12.77 1.20
CA ILE A 195 -5.40 12.46 0.41
C ILE A 195 -5.74 12.85 -1.03
N SER A 196 -5.39 14.08 -1.41
CA SER A 196 -5.83 14.66 -2.68
C SER A 196 -4.80 15.54 -3.36
N GLY A 197 -4.90 15.70 -4.68
CA GLY A 197 -4.05 16.61 -5.45
C GLY A 197 -2.57 16.23 -5.54
N ASN A 198 -2.18 15.05 -5.03
CA ASN A 198 -0.78 14.62 -4.99
C ASN A 198 -0.30 14.10 -6.36
N ASP A 199 0.95 14.38 -6.70
CA ASP A 199 1.69 13.77 -7.81
C ASP A 199 2.34 12.47 -7.32
N VAL A 200 1.85 11.31 -7.73
CA VAL A 200 2.37 10.02 -7.27
C VAL A 200 3.03 9.31 -8.46
N PRO A 201 4.35 9.44 -8.63
CA PRO A 201 5.05 8.87 -9.78
C PRO A 201 5.13 7.34 -9.76
N TYR A 202 4.98 6.72 -8.59
CA TYR A 202 5.13 5.28 -8.40
C TYR A 202 3.97 4.71 -7.59
N GLY A 203 3.19 3.81 -8.21
CA GLY A 203 2.19 3.02 -7.52
C GLY A 203 0.97 3.82 -7.08
N ALA A 204 0.31 3.35 -6.02
CA ALA A 204 -0.94 3.90 -5.52
C ALA A 204 -0.72 5.12 -4.62
N ALA A 205 -1.74 5.97 -4.47
CA ALA A 205 -1.70 7.06 -3.49
C ALA A 205 -1.55 6.53 -2.05
N ILE A 206 -2.19 5.38 -1.80
CA ILE A 206 -1.99 4.57 -0.59
C ILE A 206 -1.62 3.16 -1.04
N ASN A 207 -0.40 2.72 -0.73
CA ASN A 207 0.03 1.34 -0.95
C ASN A 207 0.39 0.71 0.40
N ALA A 208 -0.34 -0.32 0.81
CA ALA A 208 -0.10 -1.03 2.05
C ALA A 208 0.14 -2.52 1.78
N ASP A 209 1.35 -3.00 2.07
CA ASP A 209 1.79 -4.37 1.81
C ASP A 209 2.05 -5.12 3.13
N TYR A 210 1.53 -6.35 3.22
CA TYR A 210 1.57 -7.17 4.43
C TYR A 210 2.12 -8.56 4.15
N THR A 211 3.12 -8.97 4.91
CA THR A 211 3.73 -10.30 4.88
C THR A 211 3.25 -11.20 6.02
N PHE A 212 2.58 -10.62 7.02
CA PHE A 212 1.90 -11.29 8.13
C PHE A 212 0.60 -10.57 8.52
N GLY A 213 -0.19 -11.21 9.39
CA GLY A 213 -1.50 -10.74 9.79
C GLY A 213 -1.44 -9.41 10.53
N ASN A 214 -2.30 -8.48 10.12
CA ASN A 214 -2.35 -7.12 10.63
C ASN A 214 -3.77 -6.55 10.46
N SER A 215 -3.95 -5.26 10.70
CA SER A 215 -5.21 -4.55 10.47
C SER A 215 -5.01 -3.31 9.61
N VAL A 216 -5.91 -3.12 8.64
CA VAL A 216 -6.03 -1.91 7.83
C VAL A 216 -7.36 -1.23 8.16
N ASN A 217 -7.31 -0.08 8.82
CA ASN A 217 -8.48 0.75 9.12
C ASN A 217 -8.45 2.01 8.26
N VAL A 218 -9.36 2.12 7.29
CA VAL A 218 -9.47 3.26 6.38
C VAL A 218 -10.93 3.69 6.40
N ARG A 219 -11.26 4.74 7.17
CA ARG A 219 -12.65 5.17 7.35
C ARG A 219 -12.93 6.64 7.12
N GLY A 220 -14.01 6.96 6.41
CA GLY A 220 -14.48 8.35 6.32
C GLY A 220 -13.55 9.26 5.50
N ASN A 221 -12.67 8.72 4.67
CA ASN A 221 -11.62 9.49 3.99
C ASN A 221 -12.05 9.97 2.61
N ILE A 222 -11.40 11.03 2.13
CA ILE A 222 -11.46 11.47 0.74
C ILE A 222 -10.11 11.16 0.10
N ILE A 223 -10.10 10.24 -0.87
CA ILE A 223 -8.91 9.83 -1.62
C ILE A 223 -9.23 10.11 -3.10
N ALA A 224 -8.90 11.31 -3.56
CA ALA A 224 -9.38 11.81 -4.85
C ALA A 224 -8.40 12.77 -5.53
N GLY A 225 -8.37 12.79 -6.87
CA GLY A 225 -7.61 13.78 -7.63
C GLY A 225 -6.09 13.64 -7.54
N ASN A 226 -5.59 12.47 -7.11
CA ASN A 226 -4.17 12.14 -7.14
C ASN A 226 -3.76 11.77 -8.57
N ARG A 227 -2.65 12.33 -9.07
CA ARG A 227 -2.09 12.07 -10.39
C ARG A 227 -1.17 10.86 -10.29
N LEU A 228 -1.65 9.70 -10.74
CA LEU A 228 -0.92 8.43 -10.67
C LEU A 228 -0.31 8.05 -12.02
N ASN A 229 0.68 7.16 -12.00
CA ASN A 229 1.22 6.57 -13.22
C ASN A 229 0.25 5.54 -13.86
N GLU A 230 0.47 5.25 -15.14
CA GLU A 230 -0.33 4.26 -15.86
C GLU A 230 -0.24 2.89 -15.16
N GLY A 231 -1.37 2.24 -14.95
CA GLY A 231 -1.42 0.95 -14.27
C GLY A 231 -1.55 1.00 -12.75
N ALA A 232 -1.50 2.17 -12.11
CA ALA A 232 -1.70 2.30 -10.66
C ALA A 232 -3.18 2.44 -10.25
N SER A 233 -3.51 1.82 -9.12
CA SER A 233 -4.79 2.02 -8.44
C SER A 233 -4.72 3.19 -7.45
N SER A 234 -5.83 3.82 -7.11
CA SER A 234 -5.83 4.87 -6.08
C SER A 234 -5.43 4.33 -4.70
N VAL A 235 -5.98 3.18 -4.32
CA VAL A 235 -5.65 2.45 -3.09
C VAL A 235 -5.29 1.03 -3.47
N ARG A 236 -4.14 0.57 -2.97
CA ARG A 236 -3.69 -0.82 -3.11
C ARG A 236 -3.38 -1.41 -1.74
N ILE A 237 -3.92 -2.60 -1.50
CA ILE A 237 -3.62 -3.41 -0.32
C ILE A 237 -3.09 -4.76 -0.80
N GLY A 238 -1.85 -5.07 -0.43
CA GLY A 238 -1.18 -6.34 -0.70
C GLY A 238 -1.11 -7.20 0.56
N HIS A 239 -1.36 -8.50 0.42
CA HIS A 239 -1.20 -9.46 1.51
C HIS A 239 -0.60 -10.77 0.98
N THR A 240 0.64 -11.07 1.33
CA THR A 240 1.37 -12.22 0.79
C THR A 240 1.45 -13.40 1.75
N SER A 241 1.00 -13.26 3.00
CA SER A 241 0.99 -14.37 3.96
C SER A 241 -0.04 -15.40 3.55
N ASN A 242 0.25 -16.69 3.64
CA ASN A 242 -0.76 -17.74 3.40
C ASN A 242 -1.38 -18.28 4.71
N PHE A 243 -0.91 -17.81 5.87
CA PHE A 243 -1.21 -18.42 7.18
C PHE A 243 -1.87 -17.48 8.18
N SER A 244 -1.64 -16.18 8.04
CA SER A 244 -2.14 -15.18 8.97
C SER A 244 -3.13 -14.28 8.26
N THR A 245 -4.16 -13.83 8.98
CA THR A 245 -5.27 -13.07 8.41
C THR A 245 -4.99 -11.58 8.42
N LEU A 246 -5.26 -10.91 7.30
CA LEU A 246 -5.34 -9.46 7.24
C LEU A 246 -6.78 -9.00 7.49
N VAL A 247 -6.99 -8.19 8.53
CA VAL A 247 -8.30 -7.65 8.90
C VAL A 247 -8.51 -6.30 8.23
N LEU A 248 -9.58 -6.17 7.45
CA LEU A 248 -9.92 -4.98 6.69
C LEU A 248 -11.13 -4.27 7.29
N ASP A 249 -10.97 -2.98 7.54
CA ASP A 249 -12.07 -2.08 7.89
C ASP A 249 -12.04 -0.84 6.99
N ILE A 250 -12.62 -0.97 5.79
CA ILE A 250 -12.63 0.05 4.75
C ILE A 250 -14.05 0.58 4.60
N GLN A 251 -14.38 1.68 5.30
CA GLN A 251 -15.76 2.13 5.35
C GLN A 251 -15.97 3.63 5.20
N GLY A 252 -17.02 4.05 4.49
CA GLY A 252 -17.36 5.47 4.44
C GLY A 252 -16.36 6.32 3.66
N ASN A 253 -15.54 5.73 2.77
CA ASN A 253 -14.55 6.49 2.01
C ASN A 253 -15.10 6.93 0.67
N THR A 254 -14.62 8.08 0.18
CA THR A 254 -14.69 8.44 -1.24
C THR A 254 -13.35 8.10 -1.88
N ILE A 255 -13.35 7.14 -2.80
CA ILE A 255 -12.16 6.71 -3.55
C ILE A 255 -12.43 7.01 -5.02
N ARG A 256 -11.71 7.98 -5.56
CA ARG A 256 -11.87 8.48 -6.92
C ARG A 256 -10.51 8.61 -7.60
N GLY A 257 -10.37 8.04 -8.78
CA GLY A 257 -9.12 8.08 -9.53
C GLY A 257 -8.40 6.73 -9.60
N GLY A 258 -7.31 6.67 -10.35
CA GLY A 258 -6.51 5.47 -10.57
C GLY A 258 -6.68 4.89 -11.96
N LEU A 259 -5.57 4.79 -12.70
CA LEU A 259 -5.56 4.41 -14.10
C LEU A 259 -5.74 2.89 -14.32
N SER A 260 -5.59 2.05 -13.28
CA SER A 260 -5.97 0.63 -13.33
C SER A 260 -7.12 0.24 -12.43
N GLY A 261 -7.47 1.08 -11.44
CA GLY A 261 -8.68 0.98 -10.65
C GLY A 261 -8.69 1.87 -9.41
N ASN A 262 -9.80 1.94 -8.68
CA ASN A 262 -9.87 2.75 -7.47
C ASN A 262 -9.33 1.97 -6.26
N LEU A 263 -9.88 0.78 -5.99
CA LEU A 263 -9.49 -0.08 -4.87
C LEU A 263 -9.05 -1.45 -5.38
N LEU A 264 -7.77 -1.76 -5.20
CA LEU A 264 -7.18 -3.06 -5.50
C LEU A 264 -6.75 -3.77 -4.22
N ILE A 265 -7.18 -5.01 -4.07
CA ILE A 265 -6.67 -5.94 -3.07
C ILE A 265 -5.98 -7.10 -3.78
N ASP A 266 -4.68 -7.24 -3.57
CA ASP A 266 -3.90 -8.40 -4.00
C ASP A 266 -3.63 -9.27 -2.75
N THR A 267 -4.16 -10.49 -2.69
CA THR A 267 -3.95 -11.37 -1.53
C THR A 267 -3.56 -12.78 -1.92
N ASN A 268 -2.62 -13.40 -1.21
CA ASN A 268 -2.35 -14.85 -1.28
C ASN A 268 -2.85 -15.59 -0.03
N GLY A 269 -3.43 -14.86 0.93
CA GLY A 269 -3.89 -15.39 2.20
C GLY A 269 -5.29 -14.98 2.61
N PRO A 270 -5.70 -15.43 3.81
CA PRO A 270 -6.99 -15.10 4.35
C PRO A 270 -7.10 -13.58 4.58
N ILE A 271 -8.22 -13.02 4.14
CA ILE A 271 -8.66 -11.67 4.49
C ILE A 271 -10.05 -11.77 5.12
N GLU A 272 -10.32 -10.90 6.09
CA GLU A 272 -11.62 -10.79 6.72
C GLU A 272 -11.99 -9.34 7.00
N GLY A 273 -13.27 -9.11 7.31
CA GLY A 273 -13.77 -7.80 7.75
C GLY A 273 -14.77 -7.19 6.78
N THR A 274 -14.69 -5.89 6.55
CA THR A 274 -15.75 -5.13 5.90
C THR A 274 -15.22 -4.07 4.93
N ILE A 275 -15.82 -4.04 3.74
CA ILE A 275 -15.74 -2.97 2.75
C ILE A 275 -17.16 -2.48 2.51
N ALA A 276 -17.55 -1.39 3.19
CA ALA A 276 -18.94 -0.95 3.17
C ALA A 276 -19.12 0.57 3.20
N CYS A 277 -20.25 1.05 2.67
CA CYS A 277 -20.57 2.48 2.68
C CYS A 277 -19.51 3.34 1.97
N ASN A 278 -18.75 2.77 1.04
CA ASN A 278 -17.77 3.54 0.25
C ASN A 278 -18.43 4.06 -1.04
N THR A 279 -18.00 5.23 -1.46
CA THR A 279 -18.19 5.76 -2.81
C THR A 279 -16.92 5.46 -3.59
N ILE A 280 -17.02 4.54 -4.55
CA ILE A 280 -15.92 4.08 -5.41
C ILE A 280 -16.31 4.45 -6.84
N ILE A 281 -15.72 5.53 -7.37
CA ILE A 281 -16.21 6.15 -8.60
C ILE A 281 -15.09 6.60 -9.54
N ASP A 282 -15.46 6.76 -10.80
CA ASP A 282 -14.63 7.21 -11.92
C ASP A 282 -13.47 6.27 -12.28
N GLU A 283 -12.88 6.51 -13.46
CA GLU A 283 -11.73 5.77 -14.03
C GLU A 283 -12.03 4.29 -14.36
N TYR A 284 -11.01 3.46 -14.55
CA TYR A 284 -11.14 2.19 -15.28
C TYR A 284 -11.90 1.07 -14.56
N LEU A 285 -11.56 0.80 -13.30
CA LEU A 285 -12.08 -0.33 -12.53
C LEU A 285 -12.41 0.11 -11.11
N GLY A 286 -13.62 -0.12 -10.62
CA GLY A 286 -13.98 0.27 -9.26
C GLY A 286 -13.22 -0.53 -8.20
N PHE A 287 -13.61 -1.79 -8.07
CA PHE A 287 -13.05 -2.73 -7.11
C PHE A 287 -12.42 -3.95 -7.80
N SER A 288 -11.22 -4.34 -7.36
CA SER A 288 -10.54 -5.53 -7.82
C SER A 288 -10.03 -6.36 -6.65
N LEU A 289 -10.34 -7.65 -6.65
CA LEU A 289 -9.73 -8.64 -5.75
C LEU A 289 -8.96 -9.67 -6.57
N ARG A 290 -7.64 -9.76 -6.36
CA ARG A 290 -6.75 -10.69 -7.06
C ARG A 290 -6.06 -11.60 -6.06
N THR A 291 -5.90 -12.87 -6.43
CA THR A 291 -5.25 -13.88 -5.62
C THR A 291 -4.69 -15.03 -6.45
N GLN A 292 -3.44 -15.42 -6.16
CA GLN A 292 -2.79 -16.52 -6.89
C GLN A 292 -3.00 -17.89 -6.23
N THR A 293 -3.71 -17.93 -5.10
CA THR A 293 -3.86 -19.13 -4.26
C THR A 293 -5.35 -19.46 -4.07
N PRO A 294 -5.75 -20.74 -4.14
CA PRO A 294 -7.10 -21.15 -3.80
C PRO A 294 -7.45 -20.79 -2.36
N GLN A 295 -8.58 -20.12 -2.18
CA GLN A 295 -9.06 -19.67 -0.87
C GLN A 295 -10.16 -20.61 -0.40
N LEU A 296 -9.81 -21.49 0.55
CA LEU A 296 -10.73 -22.45 1.15
C LEU A 296 -10.49 -22.47 2.68
N PRO A 297 -11.50 -22.10 3.50
CA PRO A 297 -12.84 -21.58 3.13
C PRO A 297 -12.77 -20.23 2.41
N GLU A 298 -13.91 -19.79 1.86
CA GLU A 298 -14.04 -18.44 1.26
C GLU A 298 -13.69 -17.34 2.26
N PHE A 299 -13.36 -16.15 1.76
CA PHE A 299 -13.04 -15.01 2.60
C PHE A 299 -14.20 -14.62 3.51
N ALA A 300 -13.90 -14.36 4.78
CA ALA A 300 -14.85 -13.77 5.73
C ALA A 300 -14.95 -12.25 5.53
N LEU A 301 -15.14 -11.82 4.27
CA LEU A 301 -15.14 -10.42 3.85
C LEU A 301 -16.53 -10.00 3.39
N GLN A 302 -17.11 -9.00 4.07
CA GLN A 302 -18.36 -8.38 3.65
C GLN A 302 -18.06 -7.22 2.69
N VAL A 303 -18.63 -7.25 1.48
CA VAL A 303 -18.53 -6.15 0.52
C VAL A 303 -19.93 -5.69 0.13
N ALA A 304 -20.50 -4.74 0.88
CA ALA A 304 -21.91 -4.35 0.75
C ALA A 304 -22.15 -2.87 1.06
N ASN A 305 -23.28 -2.32 0.62
CA ASN A 305 -23.67 -0.92 0.80
C ASN A 305 -22.67 0.09 0.20
N ASN A 306 -21.92 -0.28 -0.83
CA ASN A 306 -21.05 0.63 -1.56
C ASN A 306 -21.80 1.21 -2.77
N TRP A 307 -21.41 2.41 -3.19
CA TRP A 307 -21.73 2.97 -4.49
C TRP A 307 -20.54 2.77 -5.42
N ILE A 308 -20.70 1.94 -6.45
CA ILE A 308 -19.66 1.60 -7.42
C ILE A 308 -20.16 2.02 -8.81
N SER A 309 -19.66 3.14 -9.35
CA SER A 309 -20.20 3.68 -10.60
C SER A 309 -19.25 4.61 -11.35
N TRP A 310 -19.68 5.07 -12.52
CA TRP A 310 -18.95 6.00 -13.40
C TRP A 310 -17.59 5.51 -13.88
N HIS A 311 -17.33 4.20 -13.79
CA HIS A 311 -16.13 3.65 -14.38
C HIS A 311 -16.21 3.71 -15.92
N SER A 312 -15.07 3.86 -16.56
CA SER A 312 -14.93 3.93 -18.01
C SER A 312 -14.47 2.57 -18.54
N PRO A 313 -15.08 2.06 -19.62
CA PRO A 313 -14.59 0.84 -20.26
C PRO A 313 -13.18 1.06 -20.84
N PRO A 314 -12.31 0.04 -20.86
CA PRO A 314 -11.04 0.13 -21.57
C PRO A 314 -11.28 0.52 -23.03
N ILE A 315 -10.47 1.45 -23.58
CA ILE A 315 -10.55 1.92 -24.97
C ILE A 315 -10.18 0.77 -25.94
N LYS A 316 -11.07 -0.21 -26.12
CA LYS A 316 -11.06 -1.16 -27.23
C LYS A 316 -12.34 -0.92 -28.05
N PRO A 317 -12.25 -0.74 -29.37
CA PRO A 317 -13.40 -0.35 -30.21
C PRO A 317 -14.64 -1.25 -30.10
N VAL A 318 -14.48 -2.51 -29.70
CA VAL A 318 -15.59 -3.45 -29.51
C VAL A 318 -16.50 -3.08 -28.33
N TYR A 319 -15.99 -2.34 -27.33
CA TYR A 319 -16.73 -1.87 -26.15
C TYR A 319 -17.21 -0.41 -26.30
N ILE A 320 -17.18 0.16 -27.50
CA ILE A 320 -17.58 1.55 -27.80
C ILE A 320 -18.72 1.58 -28.83
N GLN A 321 -19.62 0.59 -28.80
CA GLN A 321 -20.89 0.70 -29.53
C GLN A 321 -21.90 1.52 -28.73
N PRO A 322 -22.85 2.23 -29.38
CA PRO A 322 -23.53 3.40 -28.78
C PRO A 322 -24.57 3.09 -27.70
N GLN A 323 -24.62 1.85 -27.20
CA GLN A 323 -25.37 1.43 -26.01
C GLN A 323 -24.45 0.84 -24.90
N GLU A 324 -23.13 0.80 -25.11
CA GLU A 324 -22.21 -0.17 -24.47
C GLU A 324 -21.01 0.47 -23.73
N GLY A 325 -21.15 1.70 -23.25
CA GLY A 325 -20.13 2.42 -22.46
C GLY A 325 -20.02 1.96 -21.01
N ILE A 326 -20.19 0.67 -20.73
CA ILE A 326 -20.33 0.16 -19.36
C ILE A 326 -18.94 -0.06 -18.75
N GLY A 327 -18.58 0.76 -17.77
CA GLY A 327 -17.36 0.59 -16.99
C GLY A 327 -17.29 -0.70 -16.20
N ARG A 328 -16.09 -1.11 -15.80
CA ARG A 328 -15.93 -2.26 -14.91
C ARG A 328 -16.10 -1.81 -13.47
N GLY A 329 -17.23 -2.12 -12.87
CA GLY A 329 -17.51 -1.84 -11.46
C GLY A 329 -16.69 -2.72 -10.53
N ALA A 330 -16.75 -4.04 -10.72
CA ALA A 330 -16.04 -4.97 -9.87
C ALA A 330 -15.52 -6.20 -10.62
N ALA A 331 -14.35 -6.69 -10.21
CA ALA A 331 -13.79 -7.94 -10.68
C ALA A 331 -13.12 -8.70 -9.53
N SER A 332 -13.22 -10.03 -9.56
CA SER A 332 -12.58 -10.91 -8.59
C SER A 332 -12.09 -12.18 -9.27
N GLU A 333 -10.94 -12.70 -8.82
CA GLU A 333 -10.40 -13.99 -9.30
C GLU A 333 -11.12 -15.20 -8.67
N PHE A 334 -11.87 -15.00 -7.57
CA PHE A 334 -12.71 -16.01 -6.91
C PHE A 334 -14.12 -15.49 -6.68
N VAL A 335 -15.07 -16.40 -6.46
CA VAL A 335 -16.45 -16.04 -6.12
C VAL A 335 -16.45 -15.12 -4.90
N LEU A 336 -17.04 -13.93 -5.08
CA LEU A 336 -17.12 -12.91 -4.04
C LEU A 336 -18.56 -12.41 -3.93
N ASP A 337 -19.08 -12.44 -2.71
CA ASP A 337 -20.39 -11.85 -2.39
C ASP A 337 -20.31 -10.33 -2.34
N MET A 338 -20.91 -9.69 -3.35
CA MET A 338 -21.08 -8.24 -3.45
C MET A 338 -22.56 -7.87 -3.60
N ARG A 339 -23.47 -8.62 -2.97
CA ARG A 339 -24.89 -8.28 -2.91
C ARG A 339 -25.09 -7.00 -2.09
N ASN A 340 -26.20 -6.32 -2.33
CA ASN A 340 -26.57 -5.08 -1.66
C ASN A 340 -25.58 -3.92 -1.91
N ASN A 341 -24.99 -3.85 -3.10
CA ASN A 341 -24.28 -2.65 -3.57
C ASN A 341 -25.12 -1.89 -4.60
N TRP A 342 -24.84 -0.60 -4.76
CA TRP A 342 -25.43 0.27 -5.78
C TRP A 342 -24.46 0.42 -6.96
N TRP A 343 -24.92 0.06 -8.15
CA TRP A 343 -24.08 0.01 -9.36
C TRP A 343 -24.25 1.24 -10.28
N GLY A 344 -25.02 2.23 -9.84
CA GLY A 344 -25.29 3.47 -10.57
C GLY A 344 -26.62 3.54 -11.32
N ASP A 345 -27.37 2.44 -11.42
CA ASP A 345 -28.69 2.41 -12.06
C ASP A 345 -29.62 1.37 -11.39
N GLU A 346 -30.92 1.67 -11.32
CA GLU A 346 -31.93 0.85 -10.62
C GLU A 346 -32.07 -0.55 -11.21
N SER A 347 -31.75 -0.70 -12.51
CA SER A 347 -31.69 -1.99 -13.20
C SER A 347 -30.50 -2.86 -12.79
N GLY A 348 -29.58 -2.34 -11.97
CA GLY A 348 -28.43 -3.08 -11.45
C GLY A 348 -27.24 -3.14 -12.40
N PRO A 349 -26.20 -3.92 -12.06
CA PRO A 349 -25.01 -4.03 -12.88
C PRO A 349 -25.29 -4.82 -14.15
N TYR A 350 -24.66 -4.44 -15.25
CA TYR A 350 -24.66 -5.28 -16.44
C TYR A 350 -23.93 -6.60 -16.21
N HIS A 351 -24.56 -7.70 -16.60
CA HIS A 351 -23.92 -9.01 -16.75
C HIS A 351 -24.52 -9.76 -17.95
N PRO A 352 -23.73 -10.25 -18.91
CA PRO A 352 -24.25 -10.76 -20.19
C PRO A 352 -25.25 -11.92 -20.06
N GLU A 353 -25.08 -12.78 -19.06
CA GLU A 353 -25.99 -13.92 -18.83
C GLU A 353 -27.04 -13.66 -17.73
N LEU A 354 -26.61 -13.14 -16.57
CA LEU A 354 -27.43 -13.01 -15.37
C LEU A 354 -28.25 -11.71 -15.29
N ASN A 355 -27.84 -10.63 -15.96
CA ASN A 355 -28.56 -9.35 -16.00
C ASN A 355 -28.24 -8.55 -17.29
N PRO A 356 -28.63 -9.05 -18.48
CA PRO A 356 -28.23 -8.46 -19.76
C PRO A 356 -28.81 -7.06 -20.02
N GLU A 357 -29.88 -6.68 -19.32
CA GLU A 357 -30.53 -5.37 -19.45
C GLU A 357 -30.07 -4.36 -18.39
N GLY A 358 -29.13 -4.75 -17.51
CA GLY A 358 -28.57 -3.88 -16.47
C GLY A 358 -27.79 -2.72 -17.08
N LYS A 359 -28.06 -1.50 -16.61
CA LYS A 359 -27.42 -0.26 -17.11
C LYS A 359 -26.36 0.30 -16.15
N GLY A 360 -26.25 -0.26 -14.95
CA GLY A 360 -25.19 0.05 -14.00
C GLY A 360 -23.85 -0.50 -14.45
N ASN A 361 -22.78 -0.14 -13.74
CA ASN A 361 -21.43 -0.61 -14.04
C ASN A 361 -21.34 -2.14 -13.99
N ALA A 362 -20.59 -2.70 -14.94
CA ALA A 362 -20.54 -4.13 -15.19
C ALA A 362 -19.74 -4.84 -14.10
N VAL A 363 -20.14 -6.08 -13.85
CA VAL A 363 -19.46 -6.97 -12.90
C VAL A 363 -18.80 -8.14 -13.63
N GLY A 364 -17.69 -8.63 -13.08
CA GLY A 364 -17.02 -9.83 -13.56
C GLY A 364 -17.78 -11.12 -13.23
N GLU A 365 -17.40 -12.22 -13.87
CA GLU A 365 -18.05 -13.54 -13.77
C GLU A 365 -18.15 -14.08 -12.33
N ASN A 366 -17.16 -13.76 -11.48
CA ASN A 366 -17.09 -14.25 -10.11
C ASN A 366 -17.76 -13.33 -9.07
N ILE A 367 -18.54 -12.34 -9.50
CA ILE A 367 -19.22 -11.44 -8.57
C ILE A 367 -20.66 -11.92 -8.37
N VAL A 368 -21.04 -12.22 -7.12
CA VAL A 368 -22.43 -12.43 -6.75
C VAL A 368 -23.05 -11.09 -6.41
N PHE A 369 -23.96 -10.61 -7.25
CA PHE A 369 -24.49 -9.23 -7.17
C PHE A 369 -26.00 -9.15 -6.91
N ASP A 370 -26.75 -10.26 -7.00
CA ASP A 370 -28.20 -10.29 -6.78
C ASP A 370 -28.56 -10.75 -5.35
N PRO A 371 -29.34 -9.97 -4.57
CA PRO A 371 -29.95 -8.70 -4.95
C PRO A 371 -28.96 -7.53 -4.91
N TRP A 372 -29.21 -6.51 -5.73
CA TRP A 372 -28.55 -5.20 -5.69
C TRP A 372 -29.45 -4.13 -5.06
N LEU A 373 -28.88 -2.97 -4.71
CA LEU A 373 -29.65 -1.81 -4.27
C LEU A 373 -30.23 -1.09 -5.49
N THR A 374 -31.44 -0.53 -5.39
CA THR A 374 -32.06 0.25 -6.48
C THR A 374 -31.85 1.76 -6.35
N GLU A 375 -31.18 2.20 -5.28
CA GLU A 375 -30.82 3.59 -5.02
C GLU A 375 -29.48 3.65 -4.26
N PRO A 376 -28.77 4.80 -4.27
CA PRO A 376 -27.56 4.96 -3.47
C PRO A 376 -27.79 4.71 -1.97
N PRO A 377 -26.94 3.91 -1.29
CA PRO A 377 -27.11 3.64 0.13
C PRO A 377 -26.90 4.90 0.98
N GLY A 378 -27.81 5.19 1.92
CA GLY A 378 -27.76 6.42 2.73
C GLY A 378 -26.57 6.58 3.68
N CYS A 379 -25.70 5.56 3.80
CA CYS A 379 -24.50 5.61 4.63
C CYS A 379 -23.25 6.10 3.88
N ILE A 380 -23.30 6.27 2.56
CA ILE A 380 -22.14 6.70 1.77
C ILE A 380 -21.87 8.21 1.97
N PRO A 381 -20.61 8.65 1.82
CA PRO A 381 -20.29 10.07 1.81
C PRO A 381 -21.01 10.81 0.68
N TYR A 382 -21.38 12.06 0.95
CA TYR A 382 -21.86 12.96 -0.10
C TYR A 382 -20.76 13.19 -1.12
N VAL A 383 -21.13 13.13 -2.39
CA VAL A 383 -20.26 13.42 -3.53
C VAL A 383 -20.94 14.54 -4.29
N ASP A 384 -20.21 15.62 -4.60
CA ASP A 384 -20.69 16.64 -5.54
C ASP A 384 -20.81 15.98 -6.92
N VAL A 385 -22.00 15.47 -7.21
CA VAL A 385 -22.40 14.95 -8.52
C VAL A 385 -22.61 16.16 -9.41
N ALA A 386 -21.53 16.77 -9.91
CA ALA A 386 -21.70 17.77 -10.96
C ALA A 386 -22.35 17.07 -12.17
N PRO A 387 -23.50 17.56 -12.66
CA PRO A 387 -24.25 16.94 -13.76
C PRO A 387 -23.52 16.96 -15.10
#